data_AF-A0A661YYH7-F1
#
_entry.id   AF-A0A661YYH7-F1
#
_cell.length_a   1.000
_cell.length_b   1.000
_cell.length_c   1.000
_cell.angle_alpha   90.00
_cell.angle_beta   90.00
_cell.angle_gamma   90.00
#
_symmetry.space_group_name_H-M   'P 1'
#
loop_
_entity.id
_entity.type
_entity.pdbx_description
1 polymer ?
#
loop_
_entity_poly.entity_id
_entity_poly.type
_entity_poly.pdbx_seq_one_letter_code
_entity_poly.pdbx_strand_id
1 'polypeptide(L)'
;MKKIKTDTTKTMLVISSGFILIYLIWHWDWAIYTALIISLTGVLSAYLSRKVVFLWMKLSWLLSMIVPNVLLAIVFYLVLFPVSLAAKLLRSKTQLVLKNKTQSFFVDCDKQFDKGSFEKPF
;
A
#
# COMPACT_ATOMS: atom_id res chain seq x y z
N MET A 1 -20.75 18.93 -6.98
CA MET A 1 -20.17 17.82 -6.18
C MET A 1 -21.17 16.65 -6.18
N LYS A 2 -20.83 15.51 -6.77
CA LYS A 2 -21.71 14.34 -6.90
C LYS A 2 -21.90 13.72 -5.50
N LYS A 3 -23.10 13.81 -4.91
CA LYS A 3 -23.41 13.12 -3.66
C LYS A 3 -23.31 11.62 -3.91
N ILE A 4 -22.22 11.01 -3.46
CA ILE A 4 -22.09 9.55 -3.41
C ILE A 4 -23.26 9.06 -2.57
N LYS A 5 -24.16 8.27 -3.17
CA LYS A 5 -25.27 7.66 -2.45
C LYS A 5 -24.69 6.52 -1.62
N THR A 6 -24.36 6.80 -0.35
CA THR A 6 -23.95 5.75 0.58
C THR A 6 -25.20 5.02 1.06
N ASP A 7 -25.34 3.76 0.67
CA ASP A 7 -26.41 2.90 1.15
C ASP A 7 -26.18 2.59 2.63
N THR A 8 -26.81 3.39 3.50
CA THR A 8 -26.65 3.31 4.96
C THR A 8 -26.94 1.90 5.46
N THR A 9 -27.93 1.22 4.87
CA THR A 9 -28.31 -0.17 5.21
C THR A 9 -27.20 -1.17 4.87
N LYS A 10 -26.55 -1.05 3.72
CA LYS A 10 -25.45 -1.95 3.32
C LYS A 10 -24.26 -1.75 4.25
N THR A 11 -23.90 -0.51 4.56
CA THR A 11 -22.79 -0.22 5.47
C THR A 11 -23.06 -0.75 6.87
N MET A 12 -24.29 -0.62 7.38
CA MET A 12 -24.67 -1.20 8.67
C MET A 12 -24.52 -2.72 8.72
N LEU A 13 -24.98 -3.40 7.67
CA LEU A 13 -24.86 -4.85 7.56
C LEU A 13 -23.39 -5.31 7.48
N VAL A 14 -22.55 -4.55 6.76
CA VAL A 14 -21.11 -4.84 6.69
C VAL A 14 -20.44 -4.64 8.05
N ILE A 15 -20.79 -3.58 8.79
CA ILE A 15 -20.24 -3.32 10.13
C ILE A 15 -20.65 -4.45 11.08
N SER A 16 -21.94 -4.80 11.15
CA SER A 16 -22.41 -5.87 12.04
C SER A 16 -21.80 -7.23 11.68
N SER A 17 -21.74 -7.57 10.40
CA SER A 17 -21.08 -8.79 9.91
C SER A 17 -19.60 -8.83 10.27
N GLY A 18 -18.88 -7.71 10.12
CA GLY A 18 -17.47 -7.61 10.50
C GLY A 18 -17.23 -7.89 11.99
N PHE A 19 -18.04 -7.31 12.89
CA PHE A 19 -17.94 -7.59 14.33
C PHE A 19 -18.31 -9.03 14.70
N ILE A 20 -19.29 -9.63 14.02
CA ILE A 20 -19.62 -11.06 14.20
C ILE A 20 -18.46 -11.96 13.78
N LEU A 21 -17.79 -11.65 12.67
CA LEU A 21 -16.60 -12.40 12.23
C LEU A 21 -15.45 -12.28 13.24
N ILE A 22 -15.24 -11.10 13.81
CA ILE A 22 -14.23 -10.90 14.86
C ILE A 22 -14.54 -11.77 16.08
N TYR A 23 -15.81 -11.83 16.51
CA TYR A 23 -16.23 -12.73 17.57
C TYR A 23 -15.95 -14.21 17.22
N LEU A 24 -16.20 -14.63 15.99
CA LEU A 24 -15.99 -16.03 15.59
C LEU A 24 -14.52 -16.45 15.59
N ILE A 25 -13.59 -15.53 15.32
CA ILE A 25 -12.14 -15.83 15.24
C ILE A 25 -11.47 -15.70 16.61
N TRP A 26 -11.79 -14.65 17.36
CA TRP A 26 -11.12 -14.31 18.62
C TRP A 26 -11.93 -14.65 19.88
N HIS A 27 -13.20 -15.06 19.74
CA HIS A 27 -14.14 -15.31 20.84
C HIS A 27 -14.26 -14.15 21.84
N TRP A 28 -14.14 -12.91 21.35
CA TRP A 28 -14.24 -11.72 22.19
C TRP A 28 -15.70 -11.34 22.46
N ASP A 29 -16.17 -11.60 23.68
CA ASP A 29 -17.57 -11.36 24.07
C ASP A 29 -18.05 -9.92 23.82
N TRP A 30 -17.16 -8.91 23.93
CA TRP A 30 -17.54 -7.53 23.67
C TRP A 30 -17.96 -7.29 22.19
N ALA A 31 -17.42 -8.08 21.25
CA ALA A 31 -17.70 -7.92 19.82
C ALA A 31 -19.12 -8.35 19.45
N ILE A 32 -19.70 -9.35 20.14
CA ILE A 32 -21.07 -9.77 19.86
C ILE A 32 -22.09 -8.76 20.39
N TYR A 33 -21.84 -8.16 21.56
CA TYR A 33 -22.72 -7.13 22.11
C TYR A 33 -22.73 -5.88 21.23
N THR A 34 -21.56 -5.44 20.74
CA THR A 34 -21.49 -4.28 19.83
C THR A 34 -22.15 -4.58 18.48
N ALA A 35 -21.96 -5.77 17.91
CA ALA A 35 -22.62 -6.19 16.68
C ALA A 35 -24.16 -6.16 16.82
N LEU A 36 -24.68 -6.68 17.94
CA LEU A 36 -26.11 -6.67 18.22
C LEU A 36 -26.66 -5.25 18.35
N ILE A 37 -25.98 -4.38 19.12
CA ILE A 37 -26.40 -2.99 19.29
C ILE A 37 -26.42 -2.25 17.95
N ILE A 38 -25.38 -2.41 17.13
CA ILE A 38 -25.28 -1.76 15.82
C ILE A 38 -26.34 -2.29 14.85
N SER A 39 -26.57 -3.61 14.83
CA SER A 39 -27.59 -4.22 13.97
C SER A 39 -29.00 -3.78 14.37
N LEU A 40 -29.29 -3.74 15.68
CA LEU A 40 -30.61 -3.37 16.20
C LEU A 40 -30.89 -1.88 15.98
N THR A 41 -29.92 -1.02 16.27
CA THR A 41 -30.02 0.43 15.98
C THR A 41 -30.15 0.71 14.48
N GLY A 42 -29.50 -0.12 13.65
CA GLY A 42 -29.62 -0.15 12.20
C GLY A 42 -31.05 -0.29 11.70
N VAL A 43 -31.81 -1.21 12.30
CA VAL A 43 -33.20 -1.54 11.95
C VAL A 43 -34.19 -0.55 12.56
N LEU A 44 -33.96 -0.09 13.79
CA LEU A 44 -34.93 0.73 14.53
C LEU A 44 -35.02 2.18 14.04
N SER A 45 -33.92 2.78 13.55
CA SER A 45 -33.94 4.22 13.19
C SER A 45 -32.92 4.61 12.12
N ALA A 46 -33.41 5.11 10.99
CA ALA A 46 -32.57 5.65 9.92
C ALA A 46 -31.71 6.86 10.35
N TYR A 47 -32.14 7.61 11.37
CA TYR A 47 -31.40 8.77 11.88
C TYR A 47 -30.15 8.35 12.66
N LEU A 48 -30.30 7.38 13.58
CA LEU A 48 -29.16 6.81 14.32
C LEU A 48 -28.19 6.13 13.37
N SER A 49 -28.73 5.39 12.39
CA SER A 49 -27.92 4.69 11.40
C SER A 49 -26.99 5.64 10.64
N ARG A 50 -27.48 6.83 10.29
CA ARG A 50 -26.68 7.84 9.61
C ARG A 50 -25.51 8.35 10.46
N LYS A 51 -25.69 8.52 11.77
CA LYS A 51 -24.61 8.96 12.69
C LYS A 51 -23.53 7.90 12.84
N VAL A 52 -23.91 6.65 13.01
CA VAL A 52 -22.96 5.54 13.12
C VAL A 52 -22.19 5.36 11.81
N VAL A 53 -22.87 5.40 10.66
CA VAL A 53 -22.18 5.37 9.36
C VAL A 53 -21.25 6.57 9.20
N PHE A 54 -21.64 7.76 9.64
CA PHE A 54 -20.76 8.93 9.59
C PHE A 54 -19.49 8.76 10.44
N LEU A 55 -19.62 8.24 11.66
CA LEU A 55 -18.49 7.88 12.53
C LEU A 55 -17.60 6.81 11.87
N TRP A 56 -18.22 5.78 11.28
CA TRP A 56 -17.51 4.73 10.56
C TRP A 56 -16.72 5.28 9.37
N MET A 57 -17.34 6.16 8.57
CA MET A 57 -16.66 6.77 7.42
C MET A 57 -15.48 7.65 7.84
N LYS A 58 -15.57 8.36 8.97
CA LYS A 58 -14.41 9.08 9.53
C LYS A 58 -13.28 8.14 9.91
N LEU A 59 -13.61 6.99 10.53
CA LEU A 59 -12.61 5.97 10.87
C LEU A 59 -11.96 5.39 9.60
N SER A 60 -12.77 5.07 8.58
CA SER A 60 -12.26 4.58 7.30
C SER A 60 -11.37 5.60 6.59
N TRP A 61 -11.69 6.90 6.68
CA TRP A 61 -10.84 7.95 6.12
C TRP A 61 -9.47 7.99 6.79
N LEU A 62 -9.44 7.89 8.13
CA LEU A 62 -8.18 7.81 8.87
C LEU A 62 -7.37 6.58 8.48
N LEU A 63 -8.03 5.41 8.39
CA LEU A 63 -7.39 4.18 7.91
C LEU A 63 -6.84 4.34 6.50
N SER A 64 -7.59 5.00 5.61
CA SER A 64 -7.18 5.23 4.22
C SER A 64 -5.93 6.11 4.10
N MET A 65 -5.58 6.91 5.12
CA MET A 65 -4.32 7.66 5.14
C MET A 65 -3.14 6.78 5.57
N ILE A 66 -3.40 5.81 6.46
CA ILE A 66 -2.37 4.95 7.04
C ILE A 66 -2.07 3.76 6.12
N VAL A 67 -3.10 3.15 5.54
CA VAL A 67 -3.01 1.94 4.70
C VAL A 67 -2.03 2.09 3.53
N PRO A 68 -2.02 3.19 2.75
CA PRO A 68 -1.06 3.34 1.65
C PRO A 68 0.39 3.31 2.12
N ASN A 69 0.70 3.97 3.25
CA ASN A 69 2.05 4.00 3.80
C ASN A 69 2.47 2.63 4.32
N VAL A 70 1.57 1.92 5.01
CA VAL A 70 1.82 0.56 5.49
C VAL A 70 2.00 -0.41 4.33
N LEU A 71 1.13 -0.34 3.32
CA LEU A 71 1.22 -1.17 2.13
C LEU A 71 2.52 -0.92 1.36
N LEU A 72 2.90 0.35 1.19
CA LEU A 72 4.17 0.73 0.56
C LEU A 72 5.36 0.20 1.36
N ALA A 73 5.34 0.31 2.69
CA ALA A 73 6.39 -0.21 3.55
C ALA A 73 6.51 -1.74 3.46
N ILE A 74 5.39 -2.45 3.45
CA ILE A 74 5.34 -3.91 3.28
C ILE A 74 5.93 -4.31 1.93
N VAL A 75 5.48 -3.69 0.84
CA VAL A 75 6.01 -3.95 -0.52
C VAL A 75 7.49 -3.61 -0.60
N PHE A 76 7.90 -2.49 0.01
CA PHE A 76 9.30 -2.10 0.06
C PHE A 76 10.14 -3.15 0.77
N TYR A 77 9.73 -3.60 1.95
CA TYR A 77 10.53 -4.53 2.74
C TYR A 77 10.53 -5.97 2.19
N LEU A 78 9.40 -6.44 1.64
CA LEU A 78 9.29 -7.80 1.09
C LEU A 78 9.85 -7.94 -0.32
N VAL A 79 9.77 -6.88 -1.15
CA VAL A 79 10.14 -6.97 -2.57
C VAL A 79 11.34 -6.09 -2.88
N LEU A 80 11.22 -4.77 -2.71
CA LEU A 80 12.27 -3.83 -3.16
C LEU A 80 13.56 -3.98 -2.37
N PHE A 81 13.47 -4.17 -1.06
CA PHE A 81 14.61 -4.27 -0.15
C PHE A 81 15.49 -5.50 -0.45
N PRO A 82 14.97 -6.74 -0.50
CA PRO A 82 15.80 -7.90 -0.84
C PRO A 82 16.34 -7.82 -2.27
N VAL A 83 15.56 -7.28 -3.22
CA VAL A 83 16.03 -7.05 -4.60
C VAL A 83 17.18 -6.04 -4.61
N SER A 84 17.11 -4.97 -3.81
CA SER A 84 18.17 -3.97 -3.71
C SER A 84 19.45 -4.54 -3.10
N LEU A 85 19.33 -5.42 -2.10
CA LEU A 85 20.47 -6.11 -1.49
C LEU A 85 21.09 -7.11 -2.46
N ALA A 86 20.27 -7.90 -3.16
CA ALA A 86 20.74 -8.80 -4.21
C ALA A 86 21.43 -8.02 -5.33
N ALA A 87 20.83 -6.92 -5.80
CA ALA A 87 21.45 -6.04 -6.79
C ALA A 87 22.78 -5.46 -6.29
N LYS A 88 22.87 -5.06 -5.02
CA LYS A 88 24.12 -4.54 -4.42
C LYS A 88 25.21 -5.62 -4.34
N LEU A 89 24.85 -6.86 -4.00
CA LEU A 89 25.79 -7.99 -3.93
C LEU A 89 26.23 -8.45 -5.33
N LEU A 90 25.33 -8.46 -6.30
CA LEU A 90 25.60 -8.86 -7.69
C LEU A 90 26.35 -7.78 -8.49
N ARG A 91 26.18 -6.50 -8.13
CA ARG A 91 26.85 -5.36 -8.80
C ARG A 91 28.26 -5.15 -8.23
N SER A 92 29.09 -6.19 -8.32
CA SER A 92 30.51 -6.19 -7.91
C SER A 92 31.46 -5.60 -8.96
N LYS A 93 30.98 -5.24 -10.16
CA LYS A 93 31.79 -4.58 -11.20
C LYS A 93 31.30 -3.16 -11.49
N THR A 94 31.76 -2.26 -10.63
CA THR A 94 32.22 -0.90 -10.92
C THR A 94 31.60 -0.18 -12.13
N GLN A 95 30.59 0.65 -11.88
CA GLN A 95 30.26 1.81 -12.72
C GLN A 95 29.93 3.08 -11.92
N LEU A 96 29.88 3.00 -10.58
CA LEU A 96 29.68 4.18 -9.73
C LEU A 96 31.05 4.70 -9.33
N VAL A 97 31.49 5.76 -9.98
CA VAL A 97 32.65 6.56 -9.57
C VAL A 97 32.25 7.34 -8.31
N LEU A 98 32.25 6.66 -7.16
CA LEU A 98 31.83 7.24 -5.86
C LEU A 98 32.81 8.31 -5.34
N LYS A 99 34.01 8.41 -5.93
CA LYS A 99 34.99 9.43 -5.60
C LYS A 99 35.53 10.00 -6.90
N ASN A 100 35.39 11.31 -7.10
CA ASN A 100 35.96 11.99 -8.25
C ASN A 100 37.49 11.96 -8.11
N LYS A 101 38.12 10.97 -8.72
CA LYS A 101 39.58 10.82 -8.77
C LYS A 101 40.18 11.41 -10.04
N THR A 102 39.35 11.91 -10.96
CA THR A 102 39.76 12.40 -12.27
C THR A 102 39.40 13.88 -12.43
N GLN A 103 40.22 14.63 -13.16
CA GLN A 103 39.92 16.04 -13.47
C GLN A 103 38.81 16.21 -14.52
N SER A 104 38.31 15.09 -15.06
CA SER A 104 37.38 15.04 -16.18
C SER A 104 36.37 13.90 -15.99
N PHE A 105 35.14 14.13 -16.46
CA PHE A 105 34.07 13.13 -16.56
C PHE A 105 34.21 12.25 -17.81
N PHE A 106 35.14 12.57 -18.70
CA PHE A 106 35.42 11.74 -19.87
C PHE A 106 36.10 10.44 -19.42
N VAL A 107 35.49 9.31 -19.80
CA VAL A 107 36.04 7.97 -19.63
C VAL A 107 36.89 7.68 -20.87
N ASP A 108 38.19 7.45 -20.70
CA ASP A 108 39.04 6.96 -21.78
C ASP A 108 38.51 5.61 -22.27
N CYS A 109 38.01 5.61 -23.50
CA CYS A 109 37.51 4.42 -24.17
C CYS A 109 38.59 3.93 -25.13
N ASP A 110 39.49 3.06 -24.64
CA ASP A 110 40.45 2.35 -25.48
C ASP A 110 39.71 1.24 -26.27
N LYS A 111 38.96 1.65 -27.29
CA LYS A 111 38.28 0.72 -28.21
C LYS A 111 39.27 0.31 -29.30
N GLN A 112 39.59 -0.98 -29.37
CA GLN A 112 40.26 -1.53 -30.54
C GLN A 112 39.27 -1.58 -31.71
N PHE A 113 39.58 -0.83 -32.77
CA PHE A 113 38.79 -0.83 -34.00
C PHE A 113 39.21 -1.99 -34.89
N ASP A 114 38.33 -2.97 -35.03
CA ASP A 114 38.49 -4.05 -36.01
C ASP A 114 37.69 -3.74 -37.30
N LYS A 115 38.03 -4.41 -38.41
CA LYS A 115 37.38 -4.21 -39.73
C LYS A 115 35.86 -4.32 -39.66
N GLY A 116 35.32 -5.22 -38.84
CA GLY A 116 33.88 -5.39 -38.67
C GLY A 116 33.17 -4.16 -38.04
N SER A 117 33.88 -3.32 -37.29
CA SER A 117 33.30 -2.09 -36.72
C SER A 117 32.95 -1.03 -37.77
N PHE A 118 33.49 -1.14 -38.99
CA PHE A 118 33.23 -0.20 -40.08
C PHE A 118 32.10 -0.65 -41.01
N GLU A 119 31.57 -1.86 -40.83
CA GLU A 119 30.50 -2.39 -41.71
C GLU A 119 29.13 -1.78 -41.42
N LYS A 120 28.89 -1.26 -40.21
CA LYS A 120 27.67 -0.51 -39.83
C LYS A 120 28.02 0.69 -38.95
N PRO A 121 28.42 1.81 -39.56
CA PRO A 121 28.93 2.97 -38.82
C PRO A 121 27.83 3.87 -38.22
N PHE A 122 26.55 3.55 -38.40
CA PHE A 122 25.38 4.30 -37.91
C PHE A 122 24.35 3.38 -37.27
#